data_AF-A0A3D5SSJ4-F1
#
_entry.id   AF-A0A3D5SSJ4-F1
#
_cell.length_a   1.000
_cell.length_b   1.000
_cell.length_c   1.000
_cell.angle_alpha   90.00
_cell.angle_beta   90.00
_cell.angle_gamma   90.00
#
_symmetry.space_group_name_H-M   'P 1'
#
loop_
_entity.id
_entity.type
_entity.pdbx_description
1 polymer ?
#
loop_
_entity_poly.entity_id
_entity_poly.type
_entity_poly.pdbx_seq_one_letter_code
_entity_poly.pdbx_strand_id
1 'polypeptide(L)'
;PNDIIQEVDCSSGNNMHFLLGDDGNISYRMPTYYGARLLTHEWTQPGKDMHELYLATVDESESQAKRLVAAFPVLRPDRLWALMLLNKDSSNARTVEVRFHNEANGSESEFEGPIELYQYSRKEYELSVNKEGSYPIRNEPPAHWTQPGSTGLVMQLPAYSMTIIRGKGPLPSP
;
A
#
# COMPACT_ATOMS: atom_id res chain seq x y z
N PRO A 1 5.61 35.60 -27.21
CA PRO A 1 4.24 35.09 -27.38
C PRO A 1 4.00 33.98 -26.35
N ASN A 2 3.33 34.34 -25.25
CA ASN A 2 2.85 33.37 -24.26
C ASN A 2 1.58 32.76 -24.84
N ASP A 3 1.72 31.65 -25.56
CA ASP A 3 0.56 30.85 -25.89
C ASP A 3 0.19 30.06 -24.64
N ILE A 4 -0.88 30.51 -23.97
CA ILE A 4 -1.60 29.69 -23.01
C ILE A 4 -2.08 28.49 -23.80
N ILE A 5 -1.66 27.30 -23.40
CA ILE A 5 -2.17 26.04 -23.94
C ILE A 5 -3.69 26.11 -23.78
N GLN A 6 -4.41 26.28 -24.90
CA GLN A 6 -5.83 26.02 -24.94
C GLN A 6 -5.99 24.50 -24.84
N GLU A 7 -6.14 24.01 -23.62
CA GLU A 7 -6.65 22.66 -23.42
C GLU A 7 -8.04 22.59 -24.06
N VAL A 8 -8.19 21.59 -24.90
CA VAL A 8 -9.41 21.20 -25.61
C VAL A 8 -10.60 21.21 -24.63
N ASP A 9 -11.78 21.64 -25.10
CA ASP A 9 -13.06 21.60 -24.36
C ASP A 9 -13.09 20.43 -23.37
N CYS A 10 -13.23 20.75 -22.08
CA CYS A 10 -13.08 19.86 -20.92
C CYS A 10 -13.51 18.42 -21.22
N SER A 11 -12.56 17.60 -21.67
CA SER A 11 -12.76 16.16 -21.74
C SER A 11 -12.64 15.61 -20.32
N SER A 12 -13.50 14.65 -19.97
CA SER A 12 -13.41 13.90 -18.73
C SER A 12 -12.08 13.15 -18.68
N GLY A 13 -11.07 13.80 -18.10
CA GLY A 13 -9.70 13.33 -18.02
C GLY A 13 -9.37 12.73 -16.66
N ASN A 14 -8.65 11.62 -16.67
CA ASN A 14 -8.09 10.99 -15.47
C ASN A 14 -6.97 11.89 -14.92
N ASN A 15 -7.29 12.72 -13.93
CA ASN A 15 -6.38 13.71 -13.33
C ASN A 15 -5.39 13.06 -12.35
N MET A 16 -4.84 11.91 -12.74
CA MET A 16 -3.95 11.00 -12.01
C MET A 16 -4.41 10.56 -10.62
N HIS A 17 -5.25 11.29 -9.88
CA HIS A 17 -5.72 11.06 -8.52
C HIS A 17 -7.23 11.29 -8.37
N PHE A 18 -7.86 12.05 -9.26
CA PHE A 18 -9.28 12.39 -9.18
C PHE A 18 -9.95 12.24 -10.55
N LEU A 19 -11.23 11.87 -10.54
CA LEU A 19 -12.11 12.01 -11.70
C LEU A 19 -13.03 13.21 -11.47
N LEU A 20 -13.11 14.06 -12.50
CA LEU A 20 -14.03 15.19 -12.53
C LEU A 20 -15.40 14.75 -13.05
N GLY A 21 -16.45 15.35 -12.51
CA GLY A 21 -17.80 15.27 -13.04
C GLY A 21 -18.05 16.32 -14.13
N ASP A 22 -19.22 16.23 -14.76
CA ASP A 22 -19.64 17.15 -15.83
C ASP A 22 -19.77 18.61 -15.35
N ASP A 23 -19.90 18.82 -14.04
CA ASP A 23 -19.93 20.13 -13.38
C ASP A 23 -18.53 20.71 -13.09
N GLY A 24 -17.47 19.98 -13.47
CA GLY A 24 -16.08 20.35 -13.21
C GLY A 24 -15.61 20.08 -11.77
N ASN A 25 -16.47 19.55 -10.89
CA ASN A 25 -16.08 19.19 -9.52
C ASN A 25 -15.48 17.79 -9.45
N ILE A 26 -14.71 17.52 -8.39
CA ILE A 26 -14.20 16.17 -8.13
C ILE A 26 -15.37 15.26 -7.74
N SER A 27 -15.69 14.29 -8.60
CA SER A 27 -16.70 13.27 -8.30
C SER A 27 -16.12 12.06 -7.59
N TYR A 28 -14.88 11.66 -7.93
CA TYR A 28 -14.28 10.43 -7.39
C TYR A 28 -12.79 10.56 -7.08
N ARG A 29 -12.34 9.76 -6.11
CA ARG A 29 -10.92 9.56 -5.77
C ARG A 29 -10.44 8.29 -6.44
N MET A 30 -9.31 8.37 -7.15
CA MET A 30 -8.75 7.25 -7.89
C MET A 30 -7.88 6.35 -6.99
N PRO A 31 -7.57 5.11 -7.41
CA PRO A 31 -6.69 4.21 -6.65
C PRO A 31 -5.35 4.80 -6.31
N THR A 32 -4.83 5.62 -7.21
CA THR A 32 -3.62 6.41 -7.08
C THR A 32 -3.70 7.48 -6.00
N TYR A 33 -4.86 8.08 -5.73
CA TYR A 33 -5.05 8.99 -4.58
C TYR A 33 -4.85 8.22 -3.27
N TYR A 34 -5.55 7.10 -3.12
CA TYR A 34 -5.42 6.29 -1.91
C TYR A 34 -4.04 5.64 -1.80
N GLY A 35 -3.45 5.23 -2.92
CA GLY A 35 -2.07 4.78 -2.99
C GLY A 35 -1.08 5.83 -2.50
N ALA A 36 -1.21 7.08 -2.96
CA ALA A 36 -0.39 8.18 -2.49
C ALA A 36 -0.58 8.46 -0.99
N ARG A 37 -1.82 8.42 -0.49
CA ARG A 37 -2.09 8.57 0.96
C ARG A 37 -1.43 7.46 1.77
N LEU A 38 -1.58 6.21 1.37
CA LEU A 38 -0.97 5.05 2.02
C LEU A 38 0.56 5.19 2.05
N LEU A 39 1.19 5.56 0.93
CA LEU A 39 2.65 5.77 0.86
C LEU A 39 3.13 6.87 1.80
N THR A 40 2.42 8.00 1.86
CA THR A 40 2.87 9.23 2.54
C THR A 40 2.48 9.33 4.01
N HIS A 41 1.44 8.61 4.45
CA HIS A 41 0.91 8.71 5.82
C HIS A 41 1.00 7.41 6.62
N GLU A 42 0.93 6.26 5.93
CA GLU A 42 0.87 4.97 6.61
C GLU A 42 2.21 4.21 6.50
N TRP A 43 2.78 4.12 5.30
CA TRP A 43 4.08 3.48 5.08
C TRP A 43 5.22 4.39 5.54
N THR A 44 5.23 5.63 5.06
CA THR A 44 6.05 6.69 5.65
C THR A 44 5.18 7.56 6.55
N GLN A 45 5.77 8.61 7.12
CA GLN A 45 5.04 9.62 7.86
C GLN A 45 5.47 11.00 7.37
N PRO A 46 4.57 11.98 7.28
CA PRO A 46 4.95 13.34 6.94
C PRO A 46 5.88 13.91 8.00
N GLY A 47 6.91 14.64 7.59
CA GLY A 47 7.85 15.26 8.51
C GLY A 47 9.21 15.50 7.87
N LYS A 48 10.14 16.00 8.68
CA LYS A 48 11.53 16.28 8.28
C LYS A 48 12.53 15.24 8.80
N ASP A 49 12.07 14.33 9.66
CA ASP A 49 12.91 13.36 10.34
C ASP A 49 13.07 12.11 9.48
N MET A 50 14.13 11.34 9.72
CA MET A 50 14.59 10.29 8.82
C MET A 50 13.81 8.98 8.97
N HIS A 51 13.38 8.42 7.85
CA HIS A 51 12.93 7.03 7.73
C HIS A 51 14.12 6.12 7.42
N GLU A 52 14.23 4.99 8.13
CA GLU A 52 15.26 4.00 7.88
C GLU A 52 14.68 2.83 7.08
N LEU A 53 15.24 2.57 5.90
CA LEU A 53 14.83 1.46 5.03
C LEU A 53 15.61 0.20 5.40
N TYR A 54 14.90 -0.92 5.51
CA TYR A 54 15.50 -2.22 5.80
C TYR A 54 15.32 -3.18 4.63
N LEU A 55 16.19 -4.19 4.56
CA LEU A 55 16.04 -5.27 3.61
C LEU A 55 14.86 -6.16 4.03
N ALA A 56 14.07 -6.61 3.06
CA ALA A 56 13.15 -7.71 3.25
C ALA A 56 13.46 -8.84 2.27
N THR A 57 13.50 -10.05 2.79
CA THR A 57 13.57 -11.29 2.02
C THR A 57 12.19 -11.91 1.98
N VAL A 58 11.76 -12.35 0.79
CA VAL A 58 10.50 -13.07 0.61
C VAL A 58 10.85 -14.47 0.14
N ASP A 59 10.61 -15.44 1.01
CA ASP A 59 10.80 -16.85 0.68
C ASP A 59 9.65 -17.32 -0.22
N GLU A 60 9.90 -17.45 -1.51
CA GLU A 60 8.94 -18.01 -2.46
C GLU A 60 9.34 -19.44 -2.81
N SER A 61 8.53 -20.42 -2.38
CA SER A 61 8.63 -21.80 -2.84
C SER A 61 8.03 -21.90 -4.25
N GLU A 62 8.86 -21.72 -5.28
CA GLU A 62 8.74 -22.26 -6.65
C GLU A 62 9.11 -21.25 -7.75
N SER A 63 10.16 -21.61 -8.48
CA SER A 63 10.56 -21.17 -9.82
C SER A 63 10.83 -19.67 -10.04
N GLN A 64 12.00 -19.37 -10.62
CA GLN A 64 12.58 -18.05 -10.84
C GLN A 64 11.79 -17.09 -11.79
N ALA A 65 10.49 -17.27 -12.02
CA ALA A 65 9.79 -16.60 -13.13
C ALA A 65 8.98 -15.33 -12.79
N LYS A 66 8.64 -15.03 -11.52
CA LYS A 66 8.06 -13.72 -11.16
C LYS A 66 7.98 -13.58 -9.64
N ARG A 67 8.77 -12.67 -9.04
CA ARG A 67 8.54 -12.23 -7.65
C ARG A 67 7.21 -11.47 -7.60
N LEU A 68 6.14 -12.18 -7.23
CA LEU A 68 4.78 -11.65 -7.22
C LEU A 68 4.48 -10.92 -5.91
N VAL A 69 5.17 -11.28 -4.83
CA VAL A 69 5.12 -10.51 -3.59
C VAL A 69 6.36 -9.61 -3.51
N ALA A 70 6.16 -8.36 -3.07
CA ALA A 70 7.25 -7.47 -2.70
C ALA A 70 6.99 -6.87 -1.33
N ALA A 71 8.05 -6.68 -0.57
CA ALA A 71 8.03 -6.18 0.79
C ALA A 71 9.00 -4.99 0.93
N PHE A 72 8.54 -3.93 1.59
CA PHE A 72 9.32 -2.71 1.83
C PHE A 72 9.15 -2.28 3.29
N PRO A 73 10.03 -2.74 4.19
CA PRO A 73 10.01 -2.34 5.59
C PRO A 73 10.69 -0.99 5.78
N VAL A 74 10.07 -0.16 6.61
CA VAL A 74 10.58 1.13 7.06
C VAL A 74 10.46 1.20 8.58
N LEU A 75 11.53 1.63 9.25
CA LEU A 75 11.43 2.16 10.60
C LEU A 75 11.18 3.67 10.52
N ARG A 76 10.05 4.11 11.06
CA ARG A 76 9.63 5.51 11.03
C ARG A 76 10.24 6.31 12.17
N PRO A 77 10.30 7.65 12.07
CA PRO A 77 10.80 8.50 13.14
C PRO A 77 10.03 8.39 14.46
N ASP A 78 8.75 7.98 14.42
CA ASP A 78 7.94 7.69 15.61
C ASP A 78 8.28 6.35 16.29
N ARG A 79 9.34 5.65 15.84
CA ARG A 79 9.80 4.35 16.33
C ARG A 79 8.83 3.21 16.08
N LEU A 80 7.88 3.39 15.15
CA LEU A 80 7.06 2.31 14.64
C LEU A 80 7.67 1.72 13.36
N TRP A 81 7.55 0.40 13.23
CA TRP A 81 7.74 -0.26 11.96
C TRP A 81 6.52 -0.05 11.08
N ALA A 82 6.77 0.20 9.80
CA ALA A 82 5.77 0.18 8.74
C ALA A 82 6.25 -0.73 7.61
N LEU A 83 5.55 -1.84 7.41
CA LEU A 83 5.83 -2.81 6.36
C LEU A 83 4.80 -2.68 5.25
N MET A 84 5.23 -2.26 4.06
CA MET A 84 4.40 -2.30 2.86
C MET A 84 4.60 -3.62 2.12
N LEU A 85 3.49 -4.31 1.86
CA LEU A 85 3.41 -5.56 1.12
C LEU A 85 2.59 -5.33 -0.16
N LEU A 86 3.16 -5.72 -1.30
CA LEU A 86 2.48 -5.67 -2.60
C LEU A 86 2.26 -7.09 -3.11
N ASN A 87 1.01 -7.43 -3.43
CA ASN A 87 0.70 -8.61 -4.25
C ASN A 87 0.48 -8.16 -5.70
N LYS A 88 1.41 -8.52 -6.57
CA LYS A 88 1.41 -8.22 -8.02
C LYS A 88 0.73 -9.31 -8.84
N ASP A 89 0.22 -10.37 -8.20
CA ASP A 89 -0.60 -11.37 -8.86
C ASP A 89 -1.98 -10.77 -9.16
N SER A 90 -2.39 -10.80 -10.42
CA SER A 90 -3.67 -10.25 -10.87
C SER A 90 -4.89 -11.07 -10.47
N SER A 91 -4.67 -12.35 -10.15
CA SER A 91 -5.72 -13.36 -10.11
C SER A 91 -5.77 -14.11 -8.79
N ASN A 92 -4.63 -14.26 -8.11
CA ASN A 92 -4.55 -15.07 -6.90
C ASN A 92 -4.25 -14.22 -5.67
N ALA A 93 -4.95 -14.54 -4.58
CA ALA A 93 -4.52 -14.10 -3.25
C ALA A 93 -3.22 -14.82 -2.86
N ARG A 94 -2.39 -14.14 -2.08
CA ARG A 94 -1.13 -14.68 -1.55
C ARG A 94 -1.16 -14.62 -0.03
N THR A 95 -0.73 -15.68 0.63
CA THR A 95 -0.58 -15.71 2.08
C THR A 95 0.89 -15.50 2.40
N VAL A 96 1.18 -14.58 3.30
CA VAL A 96 2.54 -14.30 3.78
C VAL A 96 2.57 -14.40 5.29
N GLU A 97 3.71 -14.81 5.82
CA GLU A 97 3.99 -14.75 7.25
C GLU A 97 5.10 -13.73 7.49
N VAL A 98 4.90 -12.82 8.43
CA VAL A 98 5.83 -11.73 8.71
C VAL A 98 6.62 -12.03 9.99
N ARG A 99 7.95 -11.88 9.89
CA ARG A 99 8.91 -12.03 10.98
C ARG A 99 10.02 -10.98 10.86
N PHE A 100 10.62 -10.62 12.00
CA PHE A 100 11.84 -9.82 12.06
C PHE A 100 13.03 -10.73 12.34
N HIS A 101 13.95 -10.82 11.38
CA HIS A 101 15.18 -11.58 11.53
C HIS A 101 16.34 -10.65 11.93
N ASN A 102 17.05 -10.98 13.00
CA ASN A 102 18.29 -10.31 13.38
C ASN A 102 19.50 -11.11 12.87
N GLU A 103 20.15 -10.61 11.82
CA GLU A 103 21.30 -11.28 11.20
C GLU A 103 22.51 -11.42 12.16
N ALA A 104 22.65 -10.54 13.15
CA ALA A 104 23.83 -10.54 14.04
C ALA A 104 23.84 -11.70 15.04
N ASN A 105 22.67 -12.14 15.49
CA ASN A 105 22.53 -13.19 16.51
C ASN A 105 21.59 -14.33 16.09
N GLY A 106 20.99 -14.26 14.89
CA GLY A 106 20.05 -15.24 14.36
C GLY A 106 18.70 -15.29 15.08
N SER A 107 18.38 -14.31 15.92
CA SER A 107 17.11 -14.30 16.66
C SER A 107 15.95 -13.84 15.76
N GLU A 108 14.82 -14.50 15.89
CA GLU A 108 13.55 -14.06 15.33
C GLU A 108 12.77 -13.21 16.34
N SER A 109 12.01 -12.25 15.84
CA SER A 109 11.15 -11.37 16.62
C SER A 109 9.89 -11.00 15.84
N GLU A 110 8.96 -10.34 16.50
CA GLU A 110 7.62 -10.07 15.99
C GLU A 110 7.17 -8.63 16.26
N PHE A 111 6.00 -8.27 15.73
CA PHE A 111 5.33 -7.05 16.16
C PHE A 111 4.84 -7.18 17.60
N GLU A 112 5.02 -6.12 18.37
CA GLU A 112 4.63 -6.04 19.78
C GLU A 112 3.31 -5.28 19.94
N GLY A 113 2.42 -5.81 20.79
CA GLY A 113 1.16 -5.14 21.11
C GLY A 113 0.24 -5.01 19.90
N PRO A 114 -0.71 -4.05 19.87
CA PRO A 114 -1.60 -3.87 18.74
C PRO A 114 -0.87 -3.33 17.51
N ILE A 115 -1.23 -3.88 16.35
CA ILE A 115 -0.81 -3.42 15.03
C ILE A 115 -2.00 -2.87 14.25
N GLU A 116 -1.75 -1.86 13.43
CA GLU A 116 -2.71 -1.31 12.49
C GLU A 116 -2.44 -1.84 11.08
N LEU A 117 -3.52 -2.16 10.37
CA LEU A 117 -3.45 -2.69 9.01
C LEU A 117 -4.28 -1.85 8.08
N TYR A 118 -3.70 -1.52 6.94
CA TYR A 118 -4.35 -0.80 5.86
C TYR A 118 -4.27 -1.66 4.60
N GLN A 119 -5.40 -2.08 4.04
CA GLN A 119 -5.44 -2.92 2.84
C GLN A 119 -6.26 -2.26 1.74
N TYR A 120 -5.70 -2.24 0.53
CA TYR A 120 -6.33 -1.65 -0.63
C TYR A 120 -6.18 -2.55 -1.85
N SER A 121 -7.31 -2.87 -2.47
CA SER A 121 -7.44 -3.84 -3.55
C SER A 121 -8.68 -3.56 -4.39
N ARG A 122 -9.01 -4.49 -5.29
CA ARG A 122 -10.29 -4.45 -6.01
C ARG A 122 -11.52 -4.55 -5.12
N LYS A 123 -11.39 -4.99 -3.86
CA LYS A 123 -12.50 -4.99 -2.91
C LYS A 123 -12.97 -3.57 -2.57
N GLU A 124 -12.03 -2.64 -2.45
CA GLU A 124 -12.31 -1.24 -2.13
C GLU A 124 -12.57 -0.40 -3.39
N TYR A 125 -11.93 -0.74 -4.51
CA TYR A 125 -12.06 0.04 -5.74
C TYR A 125 -12.11 -0.80 -7.02
N GLU A 126 -13.10 -0.52 -7.86
CA GLU A 126 -13.21 -1.12 -9.20
C GLU A 126 -13.84 -0.12 -10.18
N LEU A 127 -13.26 0.01 -11.37
CA LEU A 127 -13.82 0.81 -12.47
C LEU A 127 -14.83 -0.01 -13.27
N SER A 128 -15.90 0.63 -13.72
CA SER A 128 -16.82 0.07 -14.70
C SER A 128 -16.08 -0.27 -16.00
N VAL A 129 -16.42 -1.42 -16.61
CA VAL A 129 -15.80 -1.88 -17.88
C VAL A 129 -16.40 -1.17 -19.12
N ASN A 130 -17.46 -0.36 -18.95
CA ASN A 130 -18.08 0.36 -20.06
C ASN A 130 -17.16 1.48 -20.60
N LYS A 131 -17.03 1.52 -21.93
CA LYS A 131 -16.19 2.47 -22.68
C LYS A 131 -16.78 3.87 -22.78
N GLU A 132 -18.09 4.02 -22.64
CA GLU A 132 -18.77 5.31 -22.56
C GLU A 132 -18.90 5.71 -21.09
N GLY A 133 -18.05 6.63 -20.65
CA GLY A 133 -18.09 7.22 -19.31
C GLY A 133 -17.71 6.25 -18.18
N SER A 134 -16.45 5.83 -18.10
CA SER A 134 -15.99 4.95 -17.02
C SER A 134 -16.14 5.62 -15.65
N TYR A 135 -16.92 5.01 -14.75
CA TYR A 135 -17.10 5.43 -13.36
C TYR A 135 -16.70 4.31 -12.41
N PRO A 136 -16.27 4.61 -11.18
CA PRO A 136 -16.00 3.57 -10.20
C PRO A 136 -17.30 2.92 -9.73
N ILE A 137 -17.40 1.60 -9.86
CA ILE A 137 -18.47 0.80 -9.27
C ILE A 137 -18.20 0.49 -7.78
N ARG A 138 -16.95 0.68 -7.35
CA ARG A 138 -16.53 0.74 -5.94
C ARG A 138 -15.50 1.86 -5.79
N ASN A 139 -15.65 2.67 -4.74
CA ASN A 139 -14.80 3.83 -4.45
C ASN A 139 -14.67 4.04 -2.95
N GLU A 140 -14.27 3.00 -2.23
CA GLU A 140 -14.05 3.06 -0.80
C GLU A 140 -12.60 3.44 -0.47
N PRO A 141 -12.34 4.09 0.66
CA PRO A 141 -10.98 4.21 1.17
C PRO A 141 -10.38 2.83 1.50
N PRO A 142 -9.05 2.74 1.68
CA PRO A 142 -8.40 1.53 2.18
C PRO A 142 -9.10 0.99 3.44
N ALA A 143 -9.34 -0.31 3.45
CA ALA A 143 -9.83 -1.00 4.64
C ALA A 143 -8.80 -0.82 5.76
N HIS A 144 -9.26 -0.45 6.96
CA HIS A 144 -8.42 -0.19 8.11
C HIS A 144 -8.95 -0.92 9.34
N TRP A 145 -8.07 -1.66 10.03
CA TRP A 145 -8.40 -2.33 11.29
C TRP A 145 -7.15 -2.50 12.16
N THR A 146 -7.40 -2.82 13.43
CA THR A 146 -6.36 -3.15 14.42
C THR A 146 -6.49 -4.60 14.84
N GLN A 147 -5.37 -5.27 15.07
CA GLN A 147 -5.34 -6.60 15.69
C GLN A 147 -4.10 -6.76 16.57
N PRO A 148 -4.04 -7.76 17.46
CA PRO A 148 -2.80 -8.08 18.17
C PRO A 148 -1.68 -8.44 17.19
N GLY A 149 -0.50 -7.90 17.41
CA GLY A 149 0.74 -8.51 16.94
C GLY A 149 0.88 -9.89 17.56
N SER A 150 1.34 -10.85 16.77
CA SER A 150 1.52 -12.23 17.20
C SER A 150 2.75 -12.83 16.54
N THR A 151 3.31 -13.85 17.19
CA THR A 151 4.28 -14.76 16.58
C THR A 151 3.72 -15.32 15.28
N GLY A 152 4.49 -15.18 14.20
CA GLY A 152 4.07 -15.67 12.90
C GLY A 152 2.82 -14.96 12.37
N LEU A 153 2.83 -13.62 12.35
CA LEU A 153 1.73 -12.83 11.81
C LEU A 153 1.45 -13.24 10.35
N VAL A 154 0.36 -13.99 10.15
CA VAL A 154 -0.08 -14.44 8.83
C VAL A 154 -1.05 -13.44 8.23
N MET A 155 -0.74 -12.98 7.01
CA MET A 155 -1.55 -12.03 6.26
C MET A 155 -1.97 -12.60 4.92
N GLN A 156 -3.26 -12.49 4.62
CA GLN A 156 -3.77 -12.71 3.27
C GLN A 156 -3.73 -11.41 2.48
N LEU A 157 -3.03 -11.43 1.35
CA LEU A 157 -2.92 -10.34 0.39
C LEU A 157 -3.85 -10.66 -0.80
N PRO A 158 -4.96 -9.93 -1.00
CA PRO A 158 -5.81 -10.10 -2.18
C PRO A 158 -5.02 -9.93 -3.49
N ALA A 159 -5.56 -10.44 -4.60
CA ALA A 159 -5.00 -10.17 -5.92
C ALA A 159 -4.93 -8.65 -6.19
N TYR A 160 -3.84 -8.18 -6.81
CA TYR A 160 -3.53 -6.76 -7.01
C TYR A 160 -3.87 -5.89 -5.80
N SER A 161 -3.16 -6.15 -4.71
CA SER A 161 -3.34 -5.42 -3.46
C SER A 161 -2.05 -4.77 -2.97
N MET A 162 -2.25 -3.70 -2.20
CA MET A 162 -1.26 -3.10 -1.34
C MET A 162 -1.75 -3.21 0.10
N THR A 163 -0.92 -3.75 0.98
CA THR A 163 -1.19 -3.85 2.42
C THR A 163 -0.06 -3.16 3.18
N ILE A 164 -0.41 -2.33 4.16
CA ILE A 164 0.55 -1.73 5.09
C ILE A 164 0.25 -2.28 6.48
N ILE A 165 1.28 -2.77 7.16
CA ILE A 165 1.23 -3.17 8.56
C ILE A 165 2.07 -2.15 9.34
N ARG A 166 1.48 -1.51 10.34
CA ARG A 166 2.14 -0.52 11.18
C ARG A 166 2.06 -0.92 12.65
N GLY A 167 3.19 -0.90 13.35
CA GLY A 167 3.20 -1.28 14.77
C GLY A 167 4.57 -1.23 15.42
N LYS A 168 4.61 -1.50 16.72
CA LYS A 168 5.87 -1.65 17.46
C LYS A 168 6.52 -2.98 17.11
N GLY A 169 7.83 -3.05 17.18
CA GLY A 169 8.60 -4.27 16.94
C GLY A 169 10.02 -4.08 17.44
N PRO A 170 10.93 -5.03 17.17
CA PRO A 170 12.30 -4.96 17.65
C PRO A 170 12.99 -3.71 17.12
N LEU A 171 13.64 -2.96 17.99
CA LEU A 171 14.45 -1.83 17.56
C LEU A 171 15.82 -2.35 17.09
N PRO A 172 16.34 -1.85 15.96
CA PRO A 172 17.70 -2.14 15.53
C PRO A 172 18.69 -1.76 16.62
N SER A 173 19.69 -2.61 16.85
CA SER A 173 20.81 -2.27 17.73
C SER A 173 21.56 -1.05 17.17
N PRO A 174 21.98 -0.10 18.04
CA PRO A 174 22.80 1.04 17.62
C PRO A 174 24.20 0.63 17.13
#